data_AF-A0A9E0MRJ1-F1
#
_entry.id   AF-A0A9E0MRJ1-F1
#
_cell.length_a   1.000
_cell.length_b   1.000
_cell.length_c   1.000
_cell.angle_alpha   90.00
_cell.angle_beta   90.00
_cell.angle_gamma   90.00
#
_symmetry.space_group_name_H-M   'P 1'
#
loop_
_entity.id
_entity.type
_entity.pdbx_description
1 polymer ?
#
loop_
_entity_poly.entity_id
_entity_poly.type
_entity_poly.pdbx_seq_one_letter_code
_entity_poly.pdbx_strand_id
1 'polypeptide(L)'
;MNRSVGILCVLLATACATAPQAPNAPLDRARFERVLAGALLVESRIGREITLEGRKDSTAAGYYDDLYRQEGITEADFKATYEAYLERPELLKDVYQEVLIQLQHHADSIGHAAATE
;
A
#
# COMPACT_ATOMS: atom_id res chain seq x y z
N MET A 1 19.09 42.78 29.49
CA MET A 1 18.68 41.60 28.70
C MET A 1 17.17 41.45 28.82
N ASN A 2 16.41 41.25 27.74
CA ASN A 2 15.03 40.68 27.72
C ASN A 2 14.27 40.88 26.40
N ARG A 3 14.82 41.59 25.39
CA ARG A 3 14.13 41.79 24.09
C ARG A 3 14.29 40.61 23.11
N SER A 4 15.23 39.70 23.35
CA SER A 4 15.57 38.60 22.43
C SER A 4 14.71 37.34 22.59
N VAL A 5 13.94 37.21 23.68
CA VAL A 5 13.11 36.02 23.95
C VAL A 5 11.79 36.06 23.18
N GLY A 6 11.24 37.26 22.91
CA GLY A 6 9.98 37.40 22.19
C GLY A 6 10.03 37.02 20.70
N ILE A 7 11.20 37.14 20.07
CA ILE A 7 11.39 36.84 18.64
C ILE A 7 11.45 35.32 18.40
N LEU A 8 11.95 34.55 19.37
CA LEU A 8 12.10 33.10 19.24
C LEU A 8 10.74 32.36 19.25
N CYS A 9 9.75 32.86 19.99
CA CYS A 9 8.42 32.25 20.03
C CYS A 9 7.58 32.48 18.77
N VAL A 10 7.84 33.55 18.00
CA VAL A 10 7.09 33.86 16.77
C VAL A 10 7.55 33.01 15.58
N LEU A 11 8.82 32.56 15.58
CA LEU A 11 9.39 31.70 14.53
C LEU A 11 8.93 30.24 14.59
N LEU A 12 8.29 29.80 15.68
CA LEU A 12 7.81 28.41 15.85
C LEU A 12 6.39 28.17 15.27
N ALA A 13 5.69 29.22 14.83
CA ALA A 13 4.31 29.11 14.36
C ALA A 13 4.15 28.86 12.84
N THR A 14 5.23 28.92 12.05
CA THR A 14 5.18 28.71 10.59
C THR A 14 5.44 27.27 10.15
N ALA A 15 5.66 26.34 11.08
CA ALA A 15 5.70 24.90 10.79
C ALA A 15 4.28 24.31 10.60
N CYS A 16 3.37 25.09 9.99
CA CYS A 16 2.10 24.58 9.50
C CYS A 16 2.41 23.59 8.38
N ALA A 17 2.47 22.32 8.77
CA ALA A 17 2.55 21.16 7.91
C ALA A 17 1.45 21.27 6.86
N THR A 18 1.83 21.62 5.63
CA THR A 18 0.97 21.41 4.48
C THR A 18 0.78 19.91 4.38
N ALA A 19 -0.46 19.43 4.53
CA ALA A 19 -0.78 18.02 4.38
C ALA A 19 -0.20 17.54 3.04
N PRO A 20 0.58 16.44 3.01
CA PRO A 20 1.21 16.02 1.78
C PRO A 20 0.14 15.74 0.74
N GLN A 21 0.18 16.48 -0.36
CA GLN A 21 -0.79 16.31 -1.45
C GLN A 21 -0.64 14.90 -2.00
N ALA A 22 -1.75 14.24 -2.34
CA ALA A 22 -1.68 12.95 -3.03
C ALA A 22 -0.88 13.08 -4.34
N PRO A 23 -0.11 12.05 -4.73
CA PRO A 23 0.56 12.05 -6.04
C PRO A 23 -0.49 12.08 -7.15
N ASN A 24 -0.13 12.70 -8.28
CA ASN A 24 -0.97 12.64 -9.48
C ASN A 24 -0.77 11.26 -10.11
N ALA A 25 -1.69 10.34 -9.84
CA ALA A 25 -1.61 8.95 -10.23
C ALA A 25 -2.92 8.46 -10.86
N PRO A 26 -2.88 7.44 -11.74
CA PRO A 26 -4.07 6.85 -12.33
C PRO A 26 -5.06 6.26 -11.31
N LEU A 27 -4.56 5.68 -10.22
CA LEU A 27 -5.40 5.10 -9.18
C LEU A 27 -5.55 6.06 -8.01
N ASP A 28 -6.78 6.16 -7.50
CA ASP A 28 -7.01 6.76 -6.19
C ASP A 28 -6.34 5.96 -5.08
N ARG A 29 -6.09 6.60 -3.94
CA ARG A 29 -5.36 6.00 -2.81
C ARG A 29 -5.99 4.69 -2.33
N ALA A 30 -7.31 4.67 -2.14
CA ALA A 30 -8.00 3.50 -1.59
C ALA A 30 -7.94 2.31 -2.55
N ARG A 31 -8.03 2.57 -3.86
CA ARG A 31 -7.88 1.54 -4.89
C ARG A 31 -6.43 1.04 -4.96
N PHE A 32 -5.45 1.94 -4.88
CA PHE A 32 -4.04 1.56 -4.84
C PHE A 32 -3.72 0.67 -3.64
N GLU A 33 -4.23 1.01 -2.45
CA GLU A 33 -4.06 0.20 -1.23
C GLU A 33 -4.63 -1.23 -1.41
N ARG A 34 -5.86 -1.37 -1.94
CA ARG A 34 -6.45 -2.70 -2.16
C ARG A 34 -5.66 -3.53 -3.18
N VAL A 35 -5.27 -2.93 -4.29
CA VAL A 35 -4.49 -3.61 -5.33
C VAL A 35 -3.11 -4.00 -4.81
N LEU A 36 -2.45 -3.14 -4.02
CA LEU A 36 -1.15 -3.42 -3.44
C LEU A 36 -1.24 -4.55 -2.40
N ALA A 37 -2.29 -4.57 -1.56
CA ALA A 37 -2.56 -5.69 -0.66
C ALA A 37 -2.76 -7.00 -1.43
N GLY A 38 -3.55 -6.96 -2.50
CA GLY A 38 -3.75 -8.10 -3.40
C GLY A 38 -2.45 -8.59 -4.04
N ALA A 39 -1.59 -7.68 -4.51
CA ALA A 39 -0.29 -8.01 -5.09
C ALA A 39 0.61 -8.74 -4.07
N LEU A 40 0.65 -8.29 -2.82
CA LEU A 40 1.42 -8.97 -1.76
C LEU A 40 0.89 -10.38 -1.45
N LEU A 41 -0.43 -10.59 -1.55
CA LEU A 41 -1.04 -11.92 -1.42
C LEU A 41 -0.69 -12.83 -2.61
N VAL A 42 -0.68 -12.27 -3.84
CA VAL A 42 -0.23 -12.98 -5.05
C VAL A 42 1.23 -13.42 -4.89
N GLU A 43 2.12 -12.53 -4.46
CA GLU A 43 3.53 -12.87 -4.20
C GLU A 43 3.67 -13.96 -3.14
N SER A 44 2.89 -13.88 -2.06
CA SER A 44 2.88 -14.89 -0.99
C SER A 44 2.46 -16.26 -1.52
N ARG A 45 1.45 -16.30 -2.41
CA ARG A 45 0.98 -17.53 -3.05
C ARG A 45 2.04 -18.12 -3.98
N ILE A 46 2.62 -17.31 -4.85
CA ILE A 46 3.69 -17.74 -5.78
C ILE A 46 4.87 -18.30 -4.99
N GLY A 47 5.32 -17.59 -3.95
CA GLY A 47 6.40 -18.05 -3.08
C GLY A 47 6.11 -19.41 -2.44
N ARG A 48 4.86 -19.63 -2.00
CA ARG A 48 4.42 -20.91 -1.44
C ARG A 48 4.39 -22.03 -2.48
N GLU A 49 3.85 -21.77 -3.67
CA GLU A 49 3.77 -22.76 -4.76
C GLU A 49 5.17 -23.19 -5.23
N ILE A 50 6.11 -22.25 -5.34
CA ILE A 50 7.52 -22.55 -5.66
C ILE A 50 8.17 -23.38 -4.55
N THR A 51 7.98 -22.99 -3.29
CA THR A 51 8.72 -23.58 -2.15
C THR A 51 8.17 -24.93 -1.70
N LEU A 52 6.84 -25.09 -1.66
CA LEU A 52 6.18 -26.29 -1.11
C LEU A 52 5.71 -27.26 -2.18
N GLU A 53 5.19 -26.75 -3.31
CA GLU A 53 4.53 -27.59 -4.31
C GLU A 53 5.48 -27.96 -5.47
N GLY A 54 6.67 -27.36 -5.52
CA GLY A 54 7.66 -27.58 -6.59
C GLY A 54 7.13 -27.22 -7.99
N ARG A 55 5.99 -26.51 -8.06
CA ARG A 55 5.28 -26.21 -9.30
C ARG A 55 5.92 -24.98 -9.94
N LYS A 56 6.74 -25.21 -10.98
CA LYS A 56 7.37 -24.14 -11.77
C LYS A 56 6.44 -23.54 -12.84
N ASP A 57 5.32 -24.21 -13.12
CA ASP A 57 4.39 -23.84 -14.20
C ASP A 57 3.26 -22.91 -13.74
N SER A 58 3.27 -22.50 -12.47
CA SER A 58 2.39 -21.43 -11.98
C SER A 58 2.79 -20.12 -12.65
N THR A 59 2.02 -19.67 -13.64
CA THR A 59 2.30 -18.40 -14.30
C THR A 59 1.88 -17.27 -13.37
N ALA A 60 2.85 -16.67 -12.67
CA ALA A 60 2.67 -15.45 -11.89
C ALA A 60 1.81 -14.40 -12.61
N ALA A 61 1.98 -14.30 -13.93
CA ALA A 61 1.17 -13.46 -14.82
C ALA A 61 -0.35 -13.67 -14.67
N GLY A 62 -0.81 -14.92 -14.58
CA GLY A 62 -2.25 -15.22 -14.47
C GLY A 62 -2.87 -14.72 -13.17
N TYR A 63 -2.15 -14.79 -12.05
CA TYR A 63 -2.64 -14.26 -10.77
C TYR A 63 -2.71 -12.73 -10.77
N TYR A 64 -1.73 -12.07 -11.38
CA TYR A 64 -1.77 -10.63 -11.55
C TYR A 64 -2.87 -10.18 -12.52
N ASP A 65 -3.07 -10.89 -13.63
CA ASP A 65 -4.15 -10.63 -14.58
C ASP A 65 -5.53 -10.75 -13.91
N ASP A 66 -5.71 -11.75 -13.07
CA ASP A 66 -6.96 -11.92 -12.30
C ASP A 66 -7.16 -10.79 -11.28
N LEU A 67 -6.11 -10.41 -10.55
CA LEU A 67 -6.15 -9.29 -9.60
C LEU A 67 -6.54 -7.98 -10.29
N TYR A 68 -5.86 -7.63 -11.38
CA TYR A 68 -6.11 -6.39 -12.10
C TYR A 68 -7.52 -6.36 -12.72
N ARG A 69 -7.99 -7.50 -13.23
CA ARG A 69 -9.36 -7.65 -13.74
C ARG A 69 -10.40 -7.46 -12.63
N GLN A 70 -10.17 -8.02 -11.44
CA GLN A 70 -11.07 -7.89 -10.29
C GLN A 70 -11.19 -6.44 -9.81
N GLU A 71 -10.07 -5.70 -9.77
CA GLU A 71 -10.06 -4.30 -9.34
C GLU A 71 -10.40 -3.30 -10.48
N GLY A 72 -10.59 -3.81 -11.71
CA GLY A 72 -10.95 -3.00 -12.88
C GLY A 72 -9.84 -2.02 -13.28
N ILE A 73 -8.59 -2.46 -13.24
CA ILE A 73 -7.41 -1.66 -13.58
C ILE A 73 -6.50 -2.41 -14.57
N THR A 74 -5.48 -1.72 -15.08
CA THR A 74 -4.39 -2.33 -15.85
C THR A 74 -3.10 -2.44 -15.03
N GLU A 75 -2.19 -3.31 -15.45
CA GLU A 75 -0.83 -3.36 -14.89
C GLU A 75 -0.12 -2.00 -15.02
N ALA A 76 -0.37 -1.28 -16.13
CA ALA A 76 0.20 0.05 -16.36
C ALA A 76 -0.31 1.08 -15.34
N ASP A 77 -1.59 1.05 -14.99
CA ASP A 77 -2.16 1.94 -13.96
C ASP A 77 -1.53 1.68 -12.59
N PHE A 78 -1.34 0.40 -12.24
CA PHE A 78 -0.70 -0.01 -11.01
C PHE A 78 0.75 0.46 -10.94
N LYS A 79 1.55 0.20 -11.99
CA LYS A 79 2.97 0.61 -12.05
C LYS A 79 3.12 2.12 -12.01
N ALA A 80 2.38 2.85 -12.84
CA ALA A 80 2.44 4.30 -12.86
C ALA A 80 2.04 4.91 -11.51
N THR A 81 1.04 4.33 -10.83
CA THR A 81 0.68 4.77 -9.47
C THR A 81 1.81 4.49 -8.48
N TYR A 82 2.35 3.27 -8.50
CA TYR A 82 3.42 2.87 -7.59
C TYR A 82 4.66 3.76 -7.75
N GLU A 83 5.07 4.03 -9.00
CA GLU A 83 6.16 4.97 -9.34
C GLU A 83 5.89 6.38 -8.80
N ALA A 84 4.66 6.89 -8.96
CA ALA A 84 4.30 8.21 -8.42
C ALA A 84 4.38 8.28 -6.89
N TYR A 85 4.17 7.15 -6.19
CA TYR A 85 4.33 7.04 -4.74
C TYR A 85 5.79 6.84 -4.32
N LEU A 86 6.65 6.24 -5.14
CA LEU A 86 8.09 6.10 -4.85
C LEU A 86 8.79 7.46 -4.71
N GLU A 87 8.34 8.46 -5.46
CA GLU A 87 8.82 9.85 -5.37
C GLU A 87 8.36 10.57 -4.08
N ARG A 88 7.51 9.94 -3.26
CA ARG A 88 6.93 10.49 -2.01
C ARG A 88 6.94 9.42 -0.90
N PRO A 89 8.11 9.10 -0.32
CA PRO A 89 8.27 7.95 0.58
C PRO A 89 7.39 8.02 1.84
N GLU A 90 7.09 9.22 2.33
CA GLU A 90 6.19 9.43 3.47
C GLU A 90 4.77 8.95 3.16
N LEU A 91 4.25 9.28 1.97
CA LEU A 91 2.92 8.84 1.54
C LEU A 91 2.88 7.34 1.23
N LEU A 92 3.96 6.80 0.67
CA LEU A 92 4.05 5.36 0.42
C LEU A 92 4.08 4.58 1.74
N LYS A 93 4.76 5.10 2.77
CA LYS A 93 4.73 4.51 4.11
C LYS A 93 3.32 4.45 4.68
N ASP A 94 2.55 5.53 4.55
CA ASP A 94 1.15 5.58 5.02
C ASP A 94 0.28 4.56 4.26
N VAL A 95 0.48 4.41 2.94
CA VAL A 95 -0.17 3.35 2.15
C VAL A 95 0.18 1.97 2.68
N TYR A 96 1.45 1.69 2.97
CA TYR A 96 1.87 0.40 3.52
C TYR A 96 1.25 0.12 4.90
N GLN A 97 1.09 1.13 5.75
CA GLN A 97 0.43 0.97 7.04
C GLN A 97 -1.02 0.49 6.87
N GLU A 98 -1.78 1.11 5.96
CA GLU A 98 -3.14 0.70 5.65
C GLU A 98 -3.21 -0.69 5.01
N VAL A 99 -2.28 -1.01 4.11
CA VAL A 99 -2.17 -2.34 3.51
C VAL A 99 -1.95 -3.42 4.58
N LEU A 100 -1.07 -3.18 5.56
CA LEU A 100 -0.82 -4.12 6.65
C LEU A 100 -2.07 -4.32 7.52
N ILE A 101 -2.84 -3.26 7.78
CA ILE A 101 -4.11 -3.34 8.51
C ILE A 101 -5.11 -4.20 7.73
N GLN A 102 -5.25 -3.99 6.42
CA GLN A 102 -6.14 -4.80 5.57
C GLN A 102 -5.74 -6.27 5.57
N LEU A 103 -4.45 -6.58 5.45
CA LEU A 103 -3.94 -7.95 5.49
C LEU A 103 -4.20 -8.61 6.85
N GLN A 104 -4.04 -7.88 7.96
CA GLN A 104 -4.35 -8.39 9.30
C GLN A 104 -5.83 -8.73 9.43
N HIS A 105 -6.73 -7.83 9.00
CA HIS A 105 -8.17 -8.09 9.02
C HIS A 105 -8.54 -9.31 8.17
N HIS A 106 -7.90 -9.48 7.02
CA HIS A 106 -8.11 -10.65 6.17
C HIS A 106 -7.70 -11.94 6.91
N ALA A 107 -6.53 -11.95 7.55
CA ALA A 107 -6.07 -13.09 8.35
C ALA A 107 -7.02 -13.41 9.52
N ASP A 108 -7.46 -12.41 10.26
CA ASP A 108 -8.40 -12.57 11.38
C ASP A 108 -9.74 -13.16 10.92
N SER A 109 -10.24 -12.71 9.77
CA SER A 109 -11.50 -13.21 9.19
C SER A 109 -11.44 -14.69 8.82
N ILE A 110 -10.30 -15.15 8.29
CA ILE A 110 -10.07 -16.57 7.99
C ILE A 110 -10.00 -17.39 9.27
N GLY A 111 -9.27 -16.88 10.29
CA GLY A 111 -9.15 -17.54 11.59
C GLY A 111 -10.51 -17.72 12.30
N HIS A 112 -11.40 -16.73 12.18
CA HIS A 112 -12.77 -16.85 12.72
C HIS A 112 -13.62 -17.87 11.98
N ALA A 113 -13.58 -17.90 10.65
CA ALA A 113 -14.33 -18.87 9.86
C ALA A 113 -13.94 -20.31 10.18
N ALA A 114 -12.62 -20.58 10.29
CA ALA A 114 -12.10 -21.92 10.61
C ALA A 114 -12.39 -22.39 12.05
N ALA A 115 -12.72 -21.48 12.98
CA ALA A 115 -13.06 -21.81 14.37
C ALA A 115 -14.55 -22.12 14.58
N THR A 116 -15.40 -21.84 13.57
CA THR A 116 -16.85 -22.09 13.61
C THR A 116 -17.28 -23.36 12.86
N GLU A 117 -16.34 -24.09 12.27
CA GLU A 117 -16.52 -25.42 11.66
C GLU A 117 -16.08 -26.53 12.63
#